data_AF-A0A7L2RZS3-F1
#
_entry.id   AF-A0A7L2RZS3-F1
#
_cell.length_a   1.000
_cell.length_b   1.000
_cell.length_c   1.000
_cell.angle_alpha   90.00
_cell.angle_beta   90.00
_cell.angle_gamma   90.00
#
_symmetry.space_group_name_H-M   'P 1'
#
loop_
_entity.id
_entity.type
_entity.pdbx_description
1 polymer ?
#
loop_
_entity_poly.entity_id
_entity_poly.type
_entity_poly.pdbx_seq_one_letter_code
_entity_poly.pdbx_strand_id
1 'polypeptide(L)'
;REFLRAINHFGMTLTEMFLSNSNFELQLWNNYFHLAVAFLTQDSLQLENFSPAKRNSILAKYGDMRAMIGASIRDMWYSLGHHKIEFIPGMVGPILEMTLVPELELRRSTIPIFFDM
;
A
#
# COMPACT_ATOMS: atom_id res chain seq x y z
N ARG A 1 9.63 -11.46 -1.89
CA ARG A 1 10.31 -10.28 -2.48
C ARG A 1 9.84 -10.02 -3.91
N GLU A 2 9.61 -11.05 -4.74
CA GLU A 2 9.15 -10.82 -6.12
C GLU A 2 7.82 -10.06 -6.21
N PHE A 3 6.82 -10.38 -5.38
CA PHE A 3 5.56 -9.61 -5.37
C PHE A 3 5.75 -8.14 -5.01
N LEU A 4 6.58 -7.83 -4.01
CA LEU A 4 6.93 -6.45 -3.66
C LEU A 4 7.54 -5.69 -4.85
N ARG A 5 8.47 -6.34 -5.57
CA ARG A 5 9.08 -5.75 -6.77
C ARG A 5 8.06 -5.53 -7.88
N ALA A 6 7.17 -6.49 -8.11
CA ALA A 6 6.12 -6.38 -9.11
C ALA A 6 5.15 -5.23 -8.77
N ILE A 7 4.71 -5.12 -7.51
CA ILE A 7 3.83 -4.02 -7.06
C ILE A 7 4.51 -2.66 -7.28
N ASN A 8 5.78 -2.53 -6.92
CA ASN A 8 6.52 -1.28 -7.15
C ASN A 8 6.63 -0.95 -8.64
N HIS A 9 6.90 -1.96 -9.48
CA HIS A 9 6.96 -1.77 -10.92
C HIS A 9 5.60 -1.35 -11.50
N PHE A 10 4.51 -1.99 -11.06
CA PHE A 10 3.16 -1.59 -11.46
C PHE A 10 2.85 -0.15 -11.05
N GLY A 11 3.24 0.28 -9.86
CA GLY A 11 3.03 1.66 -9.42
C GLY A 11 3.77 2.68 -10.29
N MET A 12 5.02 2.39 -10.66
CA MET A 12 5.78 3.20 -11.61
C MET A 12 5.08 3.28 -12.96
N THR A 13 4.73 2.13 -13.55
CA THR A 13 4.05 2.09 -14.85
C THR A 13 2.70 2.80 -14.84
N LEU A 14 1.92 2.68 -13.75
CA LEU A 14 0.66 3.40 -13.59
C LEU A 14 0.85 4.91 -13.60
N THR A 15 1.85 5.39 -12.85
CA THR A 15 2.16 6.81 -12.76
C THR A 15 2.65 7.36 -14.11
N GLU A 16 3.50 6.61 -14.82
CA GLU A 16 4.09 7.06 -16.09
C GLU A 16 3.10 7.02 -17.27
N MET A 17 2.25 5.99 -17.32
CA MET A 17 1.44 5.70 -18.52
C MET A 17 -0.05 6.04 -18.34
N PHE A 18 -0.56 6.01 -17.11
CA PHE A 18 -2.00 5.98 -16.83
C PHE A 18 -2.46 7.03 -15.80
N LEU A 19 -1.64 8.04 -15.51
CA LEU A 19 -1.98 9.14 -14.60
C LEU A 19 -2.44 10.41 -15.34
N SER A 20 -2.06 10.58 -16.61
CA SER A 20 -2.42 11.79 -17.36
C SER A 20 -3.92 11.83 -17.64
N ASN A 21 -4.52 13.04 -17.63
CA ASN A 21 -5.96 13.22 -17.84
C ASN A 21 -6.48 12.59 -19.15
N SER A 22 -5.64 12.47 -20.18
CA SER A 22 -6.04 11.87 -21.47
C SER A 22 -6.05 10.34 -21.44
N ASN A 23 -5.34 9.70 -20.51
CA ASN A 23 -5.12 8.25 -20.45
C ASN A 23 -5.40 7.69 -19.05
N PHE A 24 -6.20 8.38 -18.25
CA PHE A 24 -6.44 7.99 -16.86
C PHE A 24 -7.30 6.72 -16.81
N GLU A 25 -6.73 5.63 -16.27
CA GLU A 25 -7.39 4.32 -16.20
C GLU A 25 -7.84 3.99 -14.78
N LEU A 26 -9.04 4.48 -14.42
CA LEU A 26 -9.60 4.36 -13.07
C LEU A 26 -9.57 2.92 -12.52
N GLN A 27 -9.95 1.94 -13.33
CA GLN A 27 -10.00 0.53 -12.90
C GLN A 27 -8.61 -0.06 -12.62
N LEU A 28 -7.58 0.34 -13.37
CA LEU A 28 -6.23 -0.13 -13.13
C LEU A 28 -5.67 0.42 -11.80
N TRP A 29 -5.91 1.71 -11.54
CA TRP A 29 -5.56 2.33 -10.26
C TRP A 29 -6.33 1.71 -9.09
N ASN A 30 -7.61 1.43 -9.26
CA ASN A 30 -8.42 0.82 -8.21
C ASN A 30 -7.91 -0.58 -7.86
N ASN A 31 -7.62 -1.38 -8.89
CA ASN A 31 -7.04 -2.72 -8.72
C ASN A 31 -5.65 -2.66 -8.07
N TYR A 32 -4.85 -1.64 -8.38
CA TYR A 32 -3.55 -1.43 -7.74
C TYR A 32 -3.68 -1.19 -6.23
N PHE A 33 -4.57 -0.27 -5.81
CA PHE A 33 -4.75 0.00 -4.38
C PHE A 33 -5.26 -1.24 -3.64
N HIS A 34 -6.25 -1.94 -4.20
CA HIS A 34 -6.73 -3.19 -3.62
C HIS A 34 -5.62 -4.26 -3.53
N LEU A 35 -4.81 -4.42 -4.56
CA LEU A 35 -3.66 -5.34 -4.54
C LEU A 35 -2.64 -4.96 -3.47
N ALA A 36 -2.30 -3.68 -3.37
CA ALA A 36 -1.30 -3.19 -2.43
C ALA A 36 -1.79 -3.35 -0.98
N VAL A 37 -3.06 -3.04 -0.70
CA VAL A 37 -3.69 -3.25 0.60
C VAL A 37 -3.77 -4.73 0.93
N ALA A 38 -4.24 -5.59 0.01
CA ALA A 38 -4.32 -7.03 0.23
C ALA A 38 -2.95 -7.65 0.49
N PHE A 39 -1.92 -7.20 -0.25
CA PHE A 39 -0.55 -7.64 -0.02
C PHE A 39 -0.08 -7.25 1.39
N LEU A 40 -0.42 -6.06 1.86
CA LEU A 40 0.05 -5.55 3.15
C LEU A 40 -0.67 -6.18 4.34
N THR A 41 -1.96 -6.45 4.20
CA THR A 41 -2.84 -6.99 5.25
C THR A 41 -2.76 -8.52 5.38
N GLN A 42 -2.18 -9.23 4.41
CA GLN A 42 -2.06 -10.69 4.46
C GLN A 42 -1.40 -11.22 5.75
N ASP A 43 -1.87 -12.36 6.25
CA ASP A 43 -1.41 -12.98 7.50
C ASP A 43 0.11 -13.22 7.57
N SER A 44 0.72 -13.53 6.41
CA SER A 44 2.16 -13.82 6.34
C SER A 44 3.04 -12.61 6.66
N LEU A 45 2.50 -11.39 6.60
CA LEU A 45 3.20 -10.16 6.95
C LEU A 45 2.83 -9.62 8.32
N GLN A 46 1.85 -10.21 9.01
CA GLN A 46 1.49 -9.84 10.39
C GLN A 46 2.46 -10.50 11.38
N LEU A 47 3.67 -9.95 11.44
CA LEU A 47 4.81 -10.51 12.17
C LEU A 47 4.58 -10.64 13.68
N GLU A 48 3.68 -9.84 14.24
CA GLU A 48 3.19 -9.89 15.61
C GLU A 48 2.50 -11.21 15.96
N ASN A 49 1.96 -11.93 14.97
CA ASN A 49 1.31 -13.22 15.17
C ASN A 49 2.31 -14.39 15.24
N PHE A 50 3.60 -14.13 15.01
CA PHE A 50 4.65 -15.15 15.06
C PHE A 50 5.43 -15.13 16.38
N SER A 51 6.04 -16.28 16.70
CA SER A 51 6.97 -16.35 17.82
C SER A 51 8.15 -15.37 17.63
N PRO A 52 8.74 -14.84 18.72
CA PRO A 52 9.85 -13.90 18.63
C PRO A 52 11.02 -14.41 17.77
N ALA A 53 11.34 -15.71 17.86
CA ALA A 53 12.40 -16.33 17.05
C ALA A 53 12.08 -16.29 15.55
N LYS A 54 10.85 -16.66 15.16
CA LYS A 54 10.42 -16.64 13.75
C LYS A 54 10.37 -15.20 13.22
N ARG A 55 9.79 -14.27 14.00
CA ARG A 55 9.76 -12.83 13.66
C ARG A 55 11.16 -12.29 13.42
N ASN A 56 12.10 -12.52 14.34
CA ASN A 56 13.47 -12.03 14.22
C ASN A 56 14.20 -12.63 13.02
N SER A 57 14.01 -13.92 12.74
CA SER A 57 14.58 -14.56 11.54
C SER A 57 14.05 -13.95 10.24
N ILE A 58 12.73 -13.70 10.17
CA ILE A 58 12.10 -13.04 9.01
C ILE A 58 12.65 -11.63 8.83
N LEU A 59 12.67 -10.82 9.90
CA LEU A 59 13.16 -9.44 9.85
C LEU A 59 14.63 -9.38 9.45
N ALA A 60 15.48 -10.25 10.00
CA ALA A 60 16.90 -10.30 9.65
C ALA A 60 17.14 -10.65 8.17
N LYS A 61 16.32 -11.53 7.60
CA LYS A 61 16.48 -11.99 6.22
C LYS A 61 15.82 -11.06 5.20
N TYR A 62 14.65 -10.53 5.50
CA TYR A 62 13.79 -9.85 4.54
C TYR A 62 13.55 -8.37 4.84
N GLY A 63 13.72 -7.94 6.08
CA GLY A 63 13.20 -6.67 6.59
C GLY A 63 11.68 -6.70 6.78
N ASP A 64 11.11 -5.61 7.29
CA ASP A 64 9.65 -5.44 7.31
C ASP A 64 9.20 -4.85 5.98
N MET A 65 8.52 -5.67 5.17
CA MET A 65 8.05 -5.25 3.84
C MET A 65 6.81 -4.35 3.90
N ARG A 66 6.11 -4.30 5.04
CA ARG A 66 4.89 -3.50 5.20
C ARG A 66 5.18 -2.01 5.15
N ALA A 67 6.27 -1.56 5.79
CA ALA A 67 6.69 -0.17 5.77
C ALA A 67 6.98 0.33 4.35
N MET A 68 7.64 -0.48 3.52
CA MET A 68 7.97 -0.13 2.13
C MET A 68 6.72 0.04 1.28
N ILE A 69 5.78 -0.91 1.34
CA ILE A 69 4.53 -0.81 0.58
C ILE A 69 3.64 0.31 1.12
N GLY A 70 3.61 0.52 2.44
CA GLY A 70 2.85 1.63 3.04
C GLY A 70 3.32 2.99 2.51
N ALA A 71 4.63 3.19 2.37
CA ALA A 71 5.20 4.37 1.73
C ALA A 71 4.80 4.48 0.25
N SER A 72 4.87 3.38 -0.51
CA SER A 72 4.43 3.38 -1.92
C SER A 72 2.94 3.70 -2.07
N ILE A 73 2.06 3.14 -1.23
CA ILE A 73 0.62 3.44 -1.25
C ILE A 73 0.38 4.92 -0.97
N ARG A 74 1.08 5.50 0.01
CA ARG A 74 1.01 6.93 0.31
C ARG A 74 1.40 7.79 -0.88
N ASP A 75 2.55 7.50 -1.49
CA ASP A 75 3.07 8.30 -2.60
C ASP A 75 2.15 8.18 -3.84
N MET A 76 1.61 6.99 -4.08
CA MET A 76 0.62 6.73 -5.14
C MET A 76 -0.73 7.41 -4.85
N TRP A 77 -1.18 7.47 -3.60
CA TRP A 77 -2.39 8.21 -3.25
C TRP A 77 -2.22 9.71 -3.51
N TYR A 78 -1.07 10.28 -3.15
CA TYR A 78 -0.82 11.70 -3.37
C TYR A 78 -0.63 12.05 -4.85
N SER A 79 -0.15 11.13 -5.68
CA SER A 79 0.00 11.37 -7.12
C SER A 79 -1.33 11.51 -7.87
N LEU A 80 -2.43 10.95 -7.34
CA LEU A 80 -3.76 11.03 -7.96
C LEU A 80 -4.32 12.46 -8.10
N GLY A 81 -3.86 13.41 -7.28
CA GLY A 81 -4.35 14.79 -7.32
C GLY A 81 -5.88 14.88 -7.20
N HIS A 82 -6.54 15.42 -8.23
CA HIS A 82 -8.00 15.58 -8.27
C HIS A 82 -8.78 14.26 -8.45
N HIS A 83 -8.15 13.20 -8.93
CA HIS A 83 -8.79 11.88 -9.12
C HIS A 83 -9.08 11.15 -7.81
N LYS A 84 -8.52 11.59 -6.66
CA LYS A 84 -8.74 10.98 -5.34
C LYS A 84 -10.22 10.77 -5.02
N ILE A 85 -11.07 11.74 -5.39
CA ILE A 85 -12.50 11.71 -5.10
C ILE A 85 -13.22 10.50 -5.68
N GLU A 86 -12.71 9.95 -6.78
CA GLU A 86 -13.26 8.76 -7.43
C GLU A 86 -12.97 7.47 -6.65
N PHE A 87 -11.93 7.48 -5.78
CA PHE A 87 -11.51 6.31 -5.01
C PHE A 87 -12.01 6.31 -3.57
N ILE A 88 -12.24 7.47 -2.96
CA ILE A 88 -12.61 7.58 -1.53
C ILE A 88 -13.75 6.60 -1.15
N PRO A 89 -14.88 6.52 -1.87
CA PRO A 89 -15.97 5.62 -1.47
C PRO A 89 -15.56 4.14 -1.39
N GLY A 90 -14.63 3.71 -2.25
CA GLY A 90 -14.12 2.33 -2.27
C GLY A 90 -12.90 2.10 -1.38
N MET A 91 -12.11 3.13 -1.09
CA MET A 91 -10.81 3.01 -0.44
C MET A 91 -10.80 3.32 1.06
N VAL A 92 -11.85 3.96 1.60
CA VAL A 92 -11.93 4.25 3.05
C VAL A 92 -11.77 2.97 3.89
N GLY A 93 -12.49 1.89 3.54
CA GLY A 93 -12.40 0.61 4.25
C GLY A 93 -11.00 -0.04 4.17
N PRO A 94 -10.49 -0.30 2.95
CA PRO A 94 -9.15 -0.86 2.75
C PRO A 94 -8.02 -0.06 3.42
N ILE A 95 -8.06 1.28 3.33
CA ILE A 95 -7.03 2.12 3.94
C ILE A 95 -7.16 2.10 5.47
N LEU A 96 -8.38 2.12 6.02
CA LEU A 96 -8.58 1.95 7.46
C LEU A 96 -8.00 0.62 7.94
N GLU A 97 -8.27 -0.49 7.26
CA GLU A 97 -7.72 -1.81 7.60
C GLU A 97 -6.18 -1.79 7.65
N MET A 98 -5.55 -1.17 6.67
CA MET A 98 -4.11 -0.98 6.63
C MET A 98 -3.57 -0.15 7.81
N THR A 99 -4.30 0.89 8.25
CA THR A 99 -3.88 1.69 9.42
C THR A 99 -3.97 0.93 10.74
N LEU A 100 -4.79 -0.13 10.81
CA LEU A 100 -4.95 -0.94 12.01
C LEU A 100 -3.78 -1.90 12.24
N VAL A 101 -2.99 -2.22 11.21
CA VAL A 101 -1.80 -3.08 11.32
C VAL A 101 -0.81 -2.50 12.35
N PRO A 102 -0.37 -3.28 13.36
CA PRO A 102 0.47 -2.79 14.47
C PRO A 102 1.94 -2.66 14.09
N GLU A 103 2.23 -1.88 13.04
CA GLU A 103 3.58 -1.52 12.60
C GLU A 103 3.71 0.01 12.56
N LEU A 104 4.75 0.55 13.18
CA LEU A 104 4.87 1.98 13.47
C LEU A 104 5.12 2.81 12.21
N GLU A 105 6.06 2.40 11.37
CA GLU A 105 6.45 3.16 10.18
C GLU A 105 5.36 3.15 9.10
N LEU A 106 4.67 2.02 9.00
CA LEU A 106 3.45 1.86 8.21
C LEU A 106 2.39 2.87 8.65
N ARG A 107 2.02 2.86 9.94
CA ARG A 107 0.99 3.76 10.48
C ARG A 107 1.35 5.23 10.25
N ARG A 108 2.62 5.59 10.45
CA ARG A 108 3.13 6.94 10.16
C ARG A 108 2.92 7.34 8.70
N SER A 109 3.04 6.39 7.77
CA SER A 109 2.85 6.62 6.34
C SER A 109 1.38 6.64 5.92
N THR A 110 0.51 5.86 6.58
CA THR A 110 -0.85 5.61 6.11
C THR A 110 -1.93 6.40 6.82
N ILE A 111 -1.74 6.75 8.09
CA ILE A 111 -2.67 7.60 8.84
C ILE A 111 -2.90 8.96 8.15
N PRO A 112 -1.88 9.65 7.62
CA PRO A 112 -2.09 10.91 6.90
C PRO A 112 -3.00 10.80 5.69
N ILE A 113 -3.05 9.63 5.03
CA ILE A 113 -3.93 9.39 3.88
C ILE A 113 -5.39 9.50 4.31
N PHE A 114 -5.74 8.93 5.46
CA PHE A 114 -7.11 8.95 5.98
C PHE A 114 -7.61 10.38 6.26
N PHE A 115 -6.71 11.29 6.66
CA PHE A 115 -7.05 12.70 6.88
C PHE A 115 -7.06 13.55 5.60
N ASP A 116 -6.50 13.03 4.50
CA ASP A 116 -6.46 13.69 3.18
C ASP A 116 -7.66 13.31 2.28
N MET A 117 -8.45 12.29 2.68
CA MET A 117 -9.70 11.91 2.03
C MET A 117 -10.78 12.98 2.18
#